data_AF-A0A285ILJ2-F1
#
_entry.id   AF-A0A285ILJ2-F1
#
_cell.length_a   1.000
_cell.length_b   1.000
_cell.length_c   1.000
_cell.angle_alpha   90.00
_cell.angle_beta   90.00
_cell.angle_gamma   90.00
#
_symmetry.space_group_name_H-M   'P 1'
#
loop_
_entity.id
_entity.type
_entity.pdbx_description
1 polymer ?
#
loop_
_entity_poly.entity_id
_entity_poly.type
_entity_poly.pdbx_seq_one_letter_code
_entity_poly.pdbx_strand_id
1 'polypeptide(L)'
;MKKLLLFALIAFGAWNYFQKQSTAKPIIEPVPQVLPDYTVPIQKAREVAAKQSFRCDGRQHCSQMTSYEEAVFFLRNCPNTKMDGDGDGIPCERQFGK
;
A
#
# COMPACT_ATOMS: atom_id res chain seq x y z
N MET A 1 37.97 -25.64 -26.73
CA MET A 1 38.03 -24.16 -26.76
C MET A 1 36.68 -23.48 -27.02
N LYS A 2 35.87 -23.89 -28.02
CA LYS A 2 34.56 -23.23 -28.32
C LYS A 2 33.50 -23.29 -27.20
N LYS A 3 33.51 -24.34 -26.37
CA LYS A 3 32.59 -24.48 -25.22
C LYS A 3 32.83 -23.40 -24.14
N LEU A 4 34.09 -22.99 -23.93
CA LEU A 4 34.45 -21.92 -23.00
C LEU A 4 33.96 -20.55 -23.49
N LEU A 5 33.98 -20.32 -24.80
CA LEU A 5 33.44 -19.10 -25.41
C LEU A 5 31.92 -19.00 -25.22
N LEU A 6 31.19 -20.11 -25.28
CA LEU A 6 29.74 -20.12 -25.04
C LEU A 6 29.40 -19.79 -23.58
N PHE A 7 30.12 -20.36 -22.60
CA PHE A 7 29.90 -20.04 -21.19
C PHE A 7 30.22 -18.57 -20.86
N ALA A 8 31.27 -18.00 -21.46
CA ALA A 8 31.61 -16.59 -21.28
C ALA A 8 30.52 -15.64 -21.82
N LEU A 9 29.92 -15.96 -22.98
CA LEU A 9 28.83 -15.16 -23.55
C LEU A 9 27.56 -15.21 -22.70
N ILE A 10 27.21 -16.38 -22.15
CA ILE A 10 26.04 -16.52 -21.27
C ILE A 10 26.26 -15.75 -19.97
N ALA A 11 27.45 -15.86 -19.36
CA ALA A 11 27.79 -15.12 -18.15
C ALA A 11 27.78 -13.60 -18.38
N PHE A 12 28.30 -13.13 -19.52
CA PHE A 12 28.28 -11.71 -19.88
C PHE A 12 26.85 -11.20 -20.12
N GLY A 13 26.00 -11.98 -20.80
CA GLY A 13 24.59 -11.64 -20.99
C GLY A 13 23.80 -11.57 -19.68
N ALA A 14 24.02 -12.54 -18.78
CA ALA A 14 23.39 -12.56 -17.47
C ALA A 14 23.83 -11.38 -16.59
N TRP A 15 25.13 -11.04 -16.60
CA TRP A 15 25.66 -9.90 -15.86
C TRP A 15 25.08 -8.56 -16.36
N ASN A 16 25.00 -8.39 -17.68
CA ASN A 16 24.43 -7.20 -18.30
C ASN A 16 22.93 -7.04 -17.97
N TYR A 17 22.18 -8.15 -17.99
CA TYR A 17 20.78 -8.19 -17.59
C TYR A 17 20.58 -7.79 -16.13
N PHE A 18 21.43 -8.30 -15.22
CA PHE A 18 21.33 -7.99 -13.80
C PHE A 18 21.65 -6.52 -13.50
N GLN A 19 22.64 -5.93 -14.19
CA GLN A 19 22.93 -4.49 -14.08
C GLN A 19 21.75 -3.61 -14.50
N LYS A 20 20.95 -4.04 -15.48
CA LYS A 20 19.77 -3.29 -15.95
C LYS A 20 18.63 -3.25 -14.93
N GLN A 21 18.52 -4.23 -14.03
CA GLN A 21 17.48 -4.25 -12.99
C GLN A 21 17.81 -3.35 -11.78
N SER A 22 19.07 -2.97 -11.57
CA SER A 22 19.48 -2.21 -10.36
C SER A 22 19.18 -0.70 -10.40
N THR A 23 18.54 -0.18 -11.45
CA THR A 23 18.10 1.23 -11.51
C THR A 23 16.64 1.39 -11.05
N ALA A 24 16.31 0.92 -9.85
CA ALA A 24 15.11 1.41 -9.16
C ALA A 24 15.43 2.82 -8.64
N LYS A 25 15.20 3.83 -9.48
CA LYS A 25 15.27 5.24 -9.11
C LYS A 25 14.30 5.45 -7.95
N PRO A 26 14.75 5.92 -6.76
CA PRO A 26 13.82 6.33 -5.73
C PRO A 26 12.99 7.47 -6.31
N ILE A 27 11.69 7.22 -6.47
CA ILE A 27 10.71 8.24 -6.82
C ILE A 27 10.57 9.12 -5.58
N ILE A 28 11.46 10.10 -5.46
CA ILE A 28 11.17 11.29 -4.67
C ILE A 28 10.36 12.15 -5.63
N GLU A 29 9.07 11.83 -5.75
CA GLU A 29 8.11 12.73 -6.38
C GLU A 29 8.00 13.96 -5.47
N PRO A 30 8.25 15.17 -5.99
CA PRO A 30 7.90 16.37 -5.26
C PRO A 30 6.38 16.40 -5.16
N VAL A 31 5.86 16.13 -3.96
CA VAL A 31 4.45 16.32 -3.61
C VAL A 31 4.04 17.70 -4.11
N PRO A 32 3.11 17.82 -5.08
CA PRO A 32 2.57 19.11 -5.46
C PRO A 32 1.94 19.74 -4.22
N GLN A 33 2.53 20.84 -3.75
CA GLN A 33 1.97 21.65 -2.67
C GLN A 33 0.77 22.46 -3.20
N VAL A 34 -0.24 21.77 -3.73
CA VAL A 34 -1.57 22.36 -3.81
C VAL A 34 -2.19 22.06 -2.45
N LEU A 35 -1.97 22.97 -1.51
CA LEU A 35 -2.73 23.00 -0.27
C LEU A 35 -4.16 23.36 -0.67
N PRO A 36 -5.14 22.44 -0.65
CA PRO A 36 -6.52 22.88 -0.67
C PRO A 36 -6.69 23.77 0.57
N ASP A 37 -7.37 24.90 0.42
CA ASP A 37 -7.73 25.81 1.50
C ASP A 37 -8.56 25.05 2.55
N TYR A 38 -7.86 24.37 3.46
CA TYR A 38 -8.39 23.65 4.61
C TYR A 38 -8.05 24.50 5.83
N THR A 39 -8.82 25.55 6.04
CA THR A 39 -8.96 26.19 7.36
C THR A 39 -9.74 25.29 8.33
N VAL A 40 -9.45 23.99 8.36
CA VAL A 40 -9.87 23.13 9.47
C VAL A 40 -8.83 23.31 10.57
N PRO A 41 -9.21 23.81 11.76
CA PRO A 41 -8.26 23.97 12.86
C PRO A 41 -7.54 22.64 13.10
N ILE A 42 -6.20 22.65 13.20
CA ILE A 42 -5.40 21.45 13.48
C ILE A 42 -5.93 20.70 14.70
N GLN A 43 -6.52 21.41 15.66
CA GLN A 43 -7.19 20.80 16.80
C GLN A 43 -8.38 19.92 16.41
N LYS A 44 -9.24 20.38 15.48
CA LYS A 44 -10.40 19.61 14.98
C LYS A 44 -9.97 18.41 14.13
N ALA A 45 -8.92 18.55 13.32
CA ALA A 45 -8.34 17.43 12.60
C ALA A 45 -7.70 16.39 13.55
N ARG A 46 -6.99 16.85 14.58
CA ARG A 46 -6.47 15.98 15.65
C ARG A 46 -7.59 15.36 16.48
N GLU A 47 -8.72 16.03 16.67
CA GLU A 47 -9.87 15.51 17.39
C GLU A 47 -10.59 14.41 16.60
N VAL A 48 -10.71 14.56 15.28
CA VAL A 48 -11.21 13.51 14.38
C VAL A 48 -10.25 12.32 14.33
N ALA A 49 -8.94 12.57 14.22
CA ALA A 49 -7.93 11.51 14.25
C ALA A 49 -7.83 10.82 15.63
N ALA A 50 -7.99 11.58 16.73
CA ALA A 50 -7.97 11.05 18.09
C ALA A 50 -9.25 10.31 18.47
N LYS A 51 -10.40 10.67 17.89
CA LYS A 51 -11.67 9.95 18.09
C LYS A 51 -11.66 8.54 17.51
N GLN A 52 -10.81 8.27 16.53
CA GLN A 52 -10.81 7.03 15.75
C GLN A 52 -9.53 6.24 16.01
N SER A 53 -9.23 5.95 17.28
CA SER A 53 -8.13 5.05 17.64
C SER A 53 -8.54 3.60 17.40
N PHE A 54 -8.45 3.16 16.14
CA PHE A 54 -8.73 1.77 15.76
C PHE A 54 -7.65 0.84 16.31
N ARG A 55 -8.04 -0.35 16.74
CA ARG A 55 -7.14 -1.39 17.23
C ARG A 55 -7.57 -2.74 16.70
N CYS A 56 -6.60 -3.59 16.42
CA CYS A 56 -6.87 -4.96 16.05
C CYS A 56 -7.41 -5.72 17.28
N ASP A 57 -8.67 -6.12 17.20
CA ASP A 57 -9.42 -6.80 18.25
C ASP A 57 -9.93 -8.19 17.81
N GLY A 58 -9.47 -8.66 16.64
CA GLY A 58 -9.84 -9.96 16.08
C GLY A 58 -11.03 -9.93 15.13
N ARG A 59 -11.62 -8.76 14.85
CA ARG A 59 -12.61 -8.61 13.78
C ARG A 59 -12.00 -8.86 12.40
N GLN A 60 -12.78 -9.51 11.54
CA GLN A 60 -12.32 -9.97 10.23
C GLN A 60 -13.31 -9.67 9.10
N HIS A 61 -14.56 -9.30 9.39
CA HIS A 61 -15.60 -9.15 8.38
C HIS A 61 -16.17 -7.73 8.37
N CYS A 62 -16.68 -7.32 7.20
CA CYS A 62 -17.24 -5.99 6.98
C CYS A 62 -18.40 -5.63 7.90
N SER A 63 -19.28 -6.59 8.20
CA SER A 63 -20.42 -6.38 9.10
C SER A 63 -20.03 -5.96 10.51
N GLN A 64 -18.76 -6.12 10.88
CA GLN A 64 -18.22 -5.75 12.18
C GLN A 64 -17.59 -4.35 12.16
N MET A 65 -17.41 -3.74 10.99
CA MET A 65 -16.85 -2.40 10.81
C MET A 65 -17.96 -1.36 10.85
N THR A 66 -17.72 -0.26 11.56
CA THR A 66 -18.65 0.86 11.73
C THR A 66 -18.42 1.98 10.73
N SER A 67 -17.24 2.02 10.12
CA SER A 67 -16.86 3.01 9.11
C SER A 67 -15.94 2.40 8.06
N TYR A 68 -15.88 3.06 6.90
CA TYR A 68 -14.95 2.66 5.84
C TYR A 68 -13.51 2.88 6.27
N GLU A 69 -13.22 3.97 6.99
CA GLU A 69 -11.90 4.29 7.53
C GLU A 69 -11.40 3.21 8.50
N GLU A 70 -12.30 2.67 9.32
CA GLU A 70 -12.03 1.53 10.18
C GLU A 70 -11.71 0.28 9.34
N ALA A 71 -12.51 -0.03 8.32
CA ALA A 71 -12.28 -1.18 7.44
C ALA A 71 -10.92 -1.08 6.71
N VAL A 72 -10.56 0.11 6.24
CA VAL A 72 -9.25 0.40 5.63
C VAL A 72 -8.12 0.22 6.64
N PHE A 73 -8.31 0.69 7.87
CA PHE A 73 -7.35 0.46 8.94
C PHE A 73 -7.15 -1.04 9.19
N PHE A 74 -8.23 -1.80 9.32
CA PHE A 74 -8.17 -3.23 9.57
C PHE A 74 -7.46 -3.97 8.44
N LEU A 75 -7.83 -3.72 7.18
CA LEU A 75 -7.20 -4.36 6.02
C LEU A 75 -5.68 -4.16 5.97
N ARG A 76 -5.20 -2.97 6.39
CA ARG A 76 -3.77 -2.61 6.30
C ARG A 76 -2.96 -2.95 7.55
N ASN A 77 -3.60 -3.00 8.72
CA ASN A 77 -2.89 -3.05 10.00
C ASN A 77 -3.19 -4.30 10.81
N CYS A 78 -4.25 -5.04 10.50
CA CYS A 78 -4.68 -6.20 11.28
C CYS A 78 -4.49 -7.52 10.52
N PRO A 79 -4.02 -8.59 11.18
CA PRO A 79 -3.85 -9.88 10.55
C PRO A 79 -5.20 -10.57 10.30
N ASN A 80 -5.23 -11.48 9.32
CA ASN A 80 -6.36 -12.37 9.03
C ASN A 80 -7.68 -11.67 8.63
N THR A 81 -7.64 -10.43 8.14
CA THR A 81 -8.86 -9.74 7.68
C THR A 81 -9.41 -10.36 6.39
N LYS A 82 -10.75 -10.46 6.31
CA LYS A 82 -11.52 -11.00 5.18
C LYS A 82 -12.53 -9.95 4.69
N MET A 83 -12.03 -8.75 4.42
CA MET A 83 -12.83 -7.57 4.07
C MET A 83 -12.70 -7.16 2.60
N ASP A 84 -11.57 -7.50 2.00
CA ASP A 84 -11.26 -7.31 0.58
C ASP A 84 -11.40 -8.68 -0.11
N GLY A 85 -12.51 -8.86 -0.81
CA GLY A 85 -12.92 -10.18 -1.32
C GLY A 85 -12.32 -10.51 -2.68
N ASP A 86 -12.06 -9.50 -3.49
CA ASP A 86 -11.51 -9.56 -4.84
C ASP A 86 -10.04 -9.12 -4.90
N GLY A 87 -9.51 -8.51 -3.84
CA GLY A 87 -8.09 -8.24 -3.65
C GLY A 87 -7.62 -6.94 -4.30
N ASP A 88 -8.52 -5.98 -4.49
CA ASP A 88 -8.23 -4.70 -5.15
C ASP A 88 -7.71 -3.63 -4.16
N GLY A 89 -7.71 -3.94 -2.86
CA GLY A 89 -7.30 -3.04 -1.79
C GLY A 89 -8.40 -2.13 -1.25
N ILE A 90 -9.65 -2.31 -1.69
CA ILE A 90 -10.83 -1.56 -1.25
C ILE A 90 -11.70 -2.48 -0.38
N PRO A 91 -11.64 -2.35 0.96
CA PRO A 91 -12.45 -3.21 1.82
C PRO A 91 -13.91 -2.76 1.83
N CYS A 92 -14.81 -3.74 1.92
CA CYS A 92 -16.21 -3.52 2.28
C CYS A 92 -17.00 -2.59 1.34
N GLU A 93 -16.68 -2.57 0.05
CA GLU A 93 -17.35 -1.76 -0.98
C GLU A 93 -18.87 -1.89 -0.94
N ARG A 94 -19.38 -3.12 -0.84
CA ARG A 94 -20.82 -3.41 -0.77
C ARG A 94 -21.51 -2.79 0.44
N GLN A 95 -20.79 -2.57 1.54
CA GLN A 95 -21.34 -2.00 2.78
C GLN A 95 -21.26 -0.47 2.79
N PHE A 96 -20.20 0.11 2.22
CA PHE A 96 -19.94 1.55 2.27
C PHE A 96 -20.12 2.28 0.93
N GLY A 97 -20.53 1.58 -0.13
CA GLY A 97 -20.79 2.15 -1.46
C GLY A 97 -19.55 2.75 -2.10
N LYS A 98 -18.44 2.02 -2.08
CA LYS A 98 -17.19 2.42 -2.76
C LYS A 98 -17.14 1.91 -4.18
#